data_AF-A0A7R7W1E4-F1
#
_entry.id   AF-A0A7R7W1E4-F1
#
_cell.length_a   1.000
_cell.length_b   1.000
_cell.length_c   1.000
_cell.angle_alpha   90.00
_cell.angle_beta   90.00
_cell.angle_gamma   90.00
#
_symmetry.space_group_name_H-M   'P 1'
#
loop_
_entity.id
_entity.type
_entity.pdbx_description
1 polymer ?
#
loop_
_entity_poly.entity_id
_entity_poly.type
_entity_poly.pdbx_seq_one_letter_code
_entity_poly.pdbx_strand_id
1 'polypeptide(L)'
;MWLHILLSYGFNDHRSFPFTKLRQHFGADGWAKREKEFDCAEELEAFALRKVGELDKYDEDLEQIEENKAFMDNGRMTKEEFILAAAAIIEPRSSSSSVVNNEASSDKVLYNMPYLVSSACRLRN
;
A
#
# COMPACT_ATOMS: atom_id res chain seq x y z
N MET A 1 12.73 -11.24 14.89
CA MET A 1 11.66 -12.26 14.80
C MET A 1 10.25 -11.68 14.72
N TRP A 2 9.91 -10.59 15.40
CA TRP A 2 8.52 -10.10 15.43
C TRP A 2 8.02 -9.52 14.10
N LEU A 3 8.90 -8.85 13.34
CA LEU A 3 8.53 -8.23 12.05
C LEU A 3 7.98 -9.21 11.03
N HIS A 4 8.58 -10.40 10.87
CA HIS A 4 8.09 -11.38 9.90
C HIS A 4 6.73 -11.95 10.30
N ILE A 5 6.43 -12.08 11.59
CA ILE A 5 5.10 -12.53 12.06
C ILE A 5 4.02 -11.50 11.68
N LEU A 6 4.33 -10.21 11.80
CA LEU A 6 3.41 -9.12 11.43
C LEU A 6 3.14 -9.09 9.92
N LEU A 7 4.19 -9.33 9.11
CA LEU A 7 4.10 -9.33 7.65
C LEU A 7 3.44 -10.61 7.10
N SER A 8 3.67 -11.76 7.73
CA SER A 8 3.14 -13.05 7.27
C SER A 8 1.72 -13.35 7.73
N TYR A 9 1.31 -12.91 8.92
CA TYR A 9 -0.02 -13.23 9.47
C TYR A 9 -1.07 -12.17 9.19
N GLY A 10 -0.68 -11.05 8.57
CA GLY A 10 -1.55 -9.91 8.33
C GLY A 10 -1.89 -9.20 9.64
N PHE A 11 -1.20 -8.09 9.92
CA PHE A 11 -1.43 -7.31 11.13
C PHE A 11 -2.89 -6.82 11.30
N ASN A 12 -3.62 -6.67 10.18
CA ASN A 12 -4.98 -6.16 10.14
C ASN A 12 -6.07 -7.24 10.27
N ASP A 13 -5.74 -8.53 10.41
CA ASP A 13 -6.79 -9.49 10.77
C ASP A 13 -7.15 -9.30 12.25
N HIS A 14 -8.43 -8.98 12.49
CA HIS A 14 -9.03 -8.85 13.81
C HIS A 14 -8.87 -10.09 14.71
N ARG A 15 -8.65 -11.26 14.11
CA ARG A 15 -8.41 -12.54 14.82
C ARG A 15 -6.93 -12.86 14.98
N SER A 16 -6.04 -12.08 14.36
CA SER A 16 -4.61 -12.31 14.47
C SER A 16 -4.14 -12.13 15.91
N PHE A 17 -3.17 -12.95 16.30
CA PHE A 17 -2.56 -12.85 17.63
C PHE A 17 -1.97 -11.46 17.92
N PRO A 18 -1.29 -10.78 16.98
CA PRO A 18 -0.80 -9.42 17.21
C PRO A 18 -1.92 -8.40 17.45
N PHE A 19 -3.00 -8.45 16.66
CA PHE A 19 -4.11 -7.50 16.79
C PHE A 19 -4.88 -7.68 18.10
N THR A 20 -5.15 -8.94 18.47
CA THR A 20 -5.81 -9.25 19.74
C THR A 20 -4.97 -8.83 20.94
N LYS A 21 -3.63 -9.00 20.89
CA LYS A 21 -2.72 -8.50 21.92
C LYS A 21 -2.69 -6.98 22.01
N LEU A 22 -2.71 -6.29 20.87
CA LEU A 22 -2.79 -4.83 20.83
C LEU A 22 -4.09 -4.32 21.48
N ARG A 23 -5.23 -4.94 21.13
CA ARG A 23 -6.53 -4.60 21.71
C ARG A 23 -6.58 -4.85 23.22
N GLN A 24 -5.97 -5.95 23.70
CA GLN A 24 -5.83 -6.23 25.13
C GLN A 24 -5.00 -5.16 25.85
N HIS A 25 -3.91 -4.70 25.25
CA HIS A 25 -3.03 -3.69 25.85
C HIS A 25 -3.73 -2.35 26.10
N PHE A 26 -4.63 -1.93 25.20
CA PHE A 26 -5.38 -0.68 25.37
C PHE A 26 -6.65 -0.82 26.22
N GLY A 27 -7.10 -2.06 26.48
CA GLY A 27 -8.38 -2.33 27.14
C GLY A 27 -9.59 -1.96 26.28
N ALA A 28 -10.79 -2.35 26.72
CA ALA A 28 -12.01 -2.15 25.96
C ALA A 28 -12.33 -0.66 25.73
N ASP A 29 -12.25 0.16 26.78
CA ASP A 29 -12.57 1.59 26.72
C ASP A 29 -11.54 2.38 25.90
N GLY A 30 -10.25 2.06 26.09
CA GLY A 30 -9.16 2.69 25.34
C GLY A 30 -9.20 2.34 23.86
N TRP A 31 -9.61 1.10 23.53
CA TRP A 31 -9.83 0.68 22.16
C TRP A 31 -11.04 1.39 21.52
N ALA A 32 -12.19 1.41 22.21
CA ALA A 32 -13.40 2.07 21.70
C ALA A 32 -13.20 3.56 21.45
N LYS A 33 -12.42 4.24 22.31
CA LYS A 33 -12.03 5.64 22.10
C LYS A 33 -11.23 5.83 20.82
N ARG A 34 -10.24 4.97 20.57
CA ARG A 34 -9.41 5.00 19.35
C ARG A 34 -10.25 4.72 18.11
N GLU A 35 -11.09 3.70 18.15
CA GLU A 35 -11.97 3.34 17.04
C GLU A 35 -12.84 4.53 16.62
N LYS A 36 -13.40 5.26 17.59
CA LYS A 36 -14.17 6.49 17.33
C LYS A 36 -13.30 7.67 16.85
N GLU A 37 -12.05 7.76 17.27
CA GLU A 37 -11.11 8.80 16.80
C GLU A 37 -10.72 8.60 15.33
N PHE A 38 -10.72 7.35 14.85
CA PHE A 38 -10.29 6.96 13.50
C PHE A 38 -11.45 6.53 12.59
N ASP A 39 -12.69 6.90 12.92
CA ASP A 39 -13.87 6.71 12.09
C ASP A 39 -13.91 7.72 10.92
N CYS A 40 -12.88 7.67 10.05
CA CYS A 40 -12.77 8.52 8.86
C CYS A 40 -13.32 7.73 7.63
N ALA A 41 -14.63 7.48 7.62
CA ALA A 41 -15.29 6.65 6.59
C ALA A 41 -15.05 7.14 5.16
N GLU A 42 -15.09 8.46 4.93
CA GLU A 42 -14.84 9.06 3.61
C GLU A 42 -13.38 8.87 3.15
N GLU A 43 -12.41 9.01 4.04
CA GLU A 43 -11.00 8.76 3.71
C GLU A 43 -10.76 7.28 3.40
N LEU A 44 -11.43 6.39 4.14
CA LEU A 44 -11.35 4.96 3.91
C LEU A 44 -11.98 4.57 2.56
N GLU A 45 -13.12 5.15 2.21
CA GLU A 45 -13.77 4.95 0.92
C GLU A 45 -12.91 5.50 -0.23
N ALA A 46 -12.37 6.72 -0.10
CA ALA A 46 -11.46 7.30 -1.09
C ALA A 46 -10.19 6.46 -1.26
N PHE A 47 -9.64 5.93 -0.16
CA PHE A 47 -8.52 5.01 -0.20
C PHE A 47 -8.88 3.71 -0.92
N ALA A 48 -10.04 3.13 -0.61
CA ALA A 48 -10.53 1.91 -1.24
C ALA A 48 -10.72 2.11 -2.75
N LEU A 49 -11.39 3.19 -3.16
CA LEU A 49 -11.57 3.54 -4.58
C LEU A 49 -10.24 3.73 -5.30
N ARG A 50 -9.27 4.44 -4.68
CA ARG A 50 -7.92 4.58 -5.25
C ARG A 50 -7.24 3.23 -5.41
N LYS A 51 -7.34 2.34 -4.40
CA LYS A 51 -6.70 1.02 -4.44
C LYS A 51 -7.35 0.08 -5.45
N VAL A 52 -8.66 0.14 -5.62
CA VAL A 52 -9.36 -0.58 -6.69
C VAL A 52 -8.86 -0.10 -8.05
N GLY A 53 -8.79 1.21 -8.28
CA GLY A 53 -8.23 1.73 -9.54
C GLY A 53 -6.74 1.37 -9.77
N GLU A 54 -5.93 1.31 -8.72
CA GLU A 54 -4.54 0.82 -8.82
C GLU A 54 -4.45 -0.69 -9.13
N LEU A 55 -5.45 -1.48 -8.73
CA LEU A 55 -5.58 -2.90 -9.06
C LEU A 55 -6.05 -3.09 -10.51
N ASP A 56 -7.08 -2.36 -10.94
CA ASP A 56 -7.56 -2.42 -12.32
C ASP A 56 -6.41 -2.09 -13.29
N LYS A 57 -5.62 -1.05 -12.97
CA LYS A 57 -4.43 -0.70 -13.74
C LYS A 57 -3.34 -1.78 -13.71
N TYR A 58 -3.20 -2.52 -12.61
CA TYR A 58 -2.27 -3.67 -12.59
C TYR A 58 -2.66 -4.74 -13.58
N ASP A 59 -3.96 -5.05 -13.66
CA ASP A 59 -4.47 -6.07 -14.57
C ASP A 59 -4.28 -5.63 -16.03
N GLU A 60 -4.52 -4.34 -16.34
CA GLU A 60 -4.22 -3.76 -17.66
C GLU A 60 -2.73 -3.83 -18.02
N ASP A 61 -1.86 -3.41 -17.09
CA ASP A 61 -0.40 -3.46 -17.25
C ASP A 61 0.07 -4.92 -17.47
N LEU A 62 -0.52 -5.87 -16.75
CA LEU A 62 -0.23 -7.30 -16.86
C LEU A 62 -0.63 -7.86 -18.22
N GLU A 63 -1.85 -7.56 -18.69
CA GLU A 63 -2.32 -7.98 -20.02
C GLU A 63 -1.38 -7.49 -21.13
N GLN A 64 -0.94 -6.23 -21.06
CA GLN A 64 0.01 -5.67 -22.02
C GLN A 64 1.38 -6.37 -21.98
N ILE A 65 1.89 -6.72 -20.79
CA ILE A 65 3.14 -7.47 -20.67
C ILE A 65 2.98 -8.89 -21.23
N GLU A 66 1.84 -9.54 -21.01
CA GLU A 66 1.54 -10.86 -21.57
C GLU A 66 1.46 -10.85 -23.10
N GLU A 67 0.87 -9.80 -23.68
CA GLU A 67 0.86 -9.60 -25.14
C GLU A 67 2.29 -9.41 -25.70
N ASN A 68 3.09 -8.55 -25.06
CA ASN A 68 4.49 -8.34 -25.42
C ASN A 68 5.32 -9.62 -25.32
N LYS A 69 5.05 -10.43 -24.28
CA LYS A 69 5.67 -11.75 -24.13
C LYS A 69 5.28 -12.67 -25.29
N ALA A 70 4.02 -12.67 -25.72
CA ALA A 70 3.60 -13.46 -26.88
C ALA A 70 4.31 -13.01 -28.16
N PHE A 71 4.55 -11.71 -28.37
CA PHE A 71 5.38 -11.19 -29.47
C PHE A 71 6.84 -11.63 -29.39
N MET A 72 7.41 -11.70 -28.20
CA MET A 72 8.75 -12.22 -28.00
C MET A 72 8.80 -13.73 -28.32
N ASP A 73 7.84 -14.50 -27.83
CA ASP A 73 7.78 -15.96 -28.03
C ASP A 73 7.59 -16.36 -29.50
N ASN A 74 6.88 -15.55 -30.28
CA ASN A 74 6.72 -15.75 -31.73
C ASN A 74 7.85 -15.13 -32.57
N GLY A 75 8.88 -14.57 -31.94
CA GLY A 75 10.05 -14.00 -32.60
C GLY A 75 9.81 -12.66 -33.30
N ARG A 76 8.64 -12.01 -33.11
CA ARG A 76 8.35 -10.68 -33.64
C ARG A 76 8.97 -9.54 -32.82
N MET A 77 9.42 -9.85 -31.61
CA MET A 77 10.09 -8.93 -30.69
C MET A 77 11.35 -9.60 -30.13
N THR A 78 12.44 -8.84 -29.99
CA THR A 78 13.67 -9.31 -29.34
C THR A 78 13.54 -9.28 -27.82
N LYS A 79 14.42 -10.00 -27.12
CA LYS A 79 14.41 -10.03 -25.66
C LYS A 79 14.70 -8.64 -25.06
N GLU A 80 15.59 -7.88 -25.69
CA GLU A 80 15.96 -6.53 -25.27
C GLU A 80 14.79 -5.55 -25.40
N GLU A 81 14.07 -5.61 -26.53
CA GLU A 81 12.85 -4.82 -26.75
C GLU A 81 11.75 -5.16 -25.73
N PHE A 82 11.56 -6.44 -25.42
CA PHE A 82 10.63 -6.87 -24.38
C PHE A 82 10.99 -6.31 -23.01
N ILE A 83 12.26 -6.36 -22.61
CA ILE A 83 12.73 -5.83 -21.32
C ILE A 83 12.48 -4.32 -21.23
N LEU A 84 12.76 -3.57 -22.30
CA LEU A 84 12.52 -2.13 -22.34
C LEU A 84 11.02 -1.79 -22.27
N ALA A 85 10.19 -2.54 -23.00
CA ALA A 85 8.73 -2.36 -22.96
C ALA A 85 8.17 -2.66 -21.57
N ALA A 86 8.58 -3.76 -20.94
CA ALA A 86 8.14 -4.11 -19.59
C ALA A 86 8.61 -3.09 -18.54
N ALA A 87 9.86 -2.60 -18.64
CA ALA A 87 10.37 -1.57 -17.74
C ALA A 87 9.57 -0.26 -17.86
N ALA A 88 9.23 0.16 -19.09
CA ALA A 88 8.43 1.37 -19.32
C ALA A 88 7.01 1.29 -18.70
N ILE A 89 6.44 0.08 -18.60
CA ILE A 89 5.14 -0.16 -17.96
C ILE A 89 5.28 -0.19 -16.42
N ILE A 90 6.34 -0.80 -15.90
CA ILE A 90 6.54 -1.02 -14.45
C ILE A 90 7.13 0.21 -13.73
N GLU A 91 8.05 0.96 -14.35
CA GLU A 91 8.71 2.12 -13.73
C GLU A 91 7.77 3.23 -13.24
N PRO A 92 6.70 3.63 -13.98
CA PRO A 92 5.72 4.60 -13.50
C PRO A 92 5.11 4.22 -12.14
N ARG A 93 5.02 2.92 -11.85
CA ARG A 93 4.39 2.37 -10.64
C ARG A 93 5.27 2.51 -9.40
N SER A 94 6.59 2.50 -9.57
CA SER A 94 7.54 2.64 -8.45
C SER A 94 7.59 4.07 -7.89
N SER A 95 7.32 5.08 -8.72
CA SER A 95 7.33 6.50 -8.33
C SER A 95 6.04 7.00 -7.67
N SER A 96 4.90 6.32 -7.86
CA SER A 96 3.64 6.74 -7.21
C SER A 96 3.60 6.51 -5.69
N SER A 97 4.62 5.88 -5.09
CA SER A 97 4.68 5.72 -3.63
C SER A 97 5.34 6.89 -2.89
N SER A 98 6.03 7.81 -3.58
CA SER A 98 6.67 8.96 -2.94
C SER A 98 5.80 10.22 -3.07
N VAL A 99 4.80 10.34 -2.19
CA VAL A 99 4.22 11.65 -1.89
C VAL A 99 5.30 12.47 -1.18
N VAL A 100 5.71 13.55 -1.85
CA VAL A 100 6.64 14.57 -1.35
C VAL A 100 6.05 15.18 -0.07
N ASN A 101 6.76 15.05 1.04
CA ASN A 101 6.54 15.91 2.21
C ASN A 101 7.63 16.97 2.21
N ASN A 102 7.22 18.22 2.00
CA ASN A 102 8.07 19.40 2.18
C ASN A 102 8.56 19.48 3.63
N GLU A 103 9.81 19.92 3.79
CA GLU A 103 10.57 20.04 5.02
C GLU A 103 9.83 20.67 6.21
N ALA A 104 9.98 20.05 7.38
CA ALA A 104 10.21 20.76 8.63
C ALA A 104 10.90 19.86 9.67
N SER A 105 12.22 20.04 9.76
CA SER A 105 13.05 20.05 10.99
C SER A 105 12.93 18.91 12.02
N SER A 106 14.01 18.11 12.00
CA SER A 106 14.72 17.40 13.08
C SER A 106 14.02 16.48 14.09
N ASP A 107 14.63 15.29 14.16
CA ASP A 107 14.71 14.35 15.28
C ASP A 107 13.51 13.47 15.61
N LYS A 108 13.04 12.64 14.65
CA LYS A 108 12.52 11.28 14.94
C LYS A 108 12.80 10.33 13.77
N VAL A 109 13.68 9.36 13.97
CA VAL A 109 13.87 8.21 13.06
C VAL A 109 12.62 7.34 13.15
N LEU A 110 11.61 7.67 12.32
CA LEU A 110 10.43 6.84 12.10
C LEU A 110 10.71 5.93 10.92
N TYR A 111 10.81 4.64 11.22
CA TYR A 111 10.89 3.58 10.21
C TYR A 111 9.73 3.72 9.23
N ASN A 112 10.09 3.97 7.97
CA ASN A 112 9.20 4.19 6.86
C ASN A 112 8.50 2.88 6.48
N MET A 113 7.30 2.65 7.01
CA MET A 113 6.35 1.64 6.55
C MET A 113 5.13 2.39 6.02
N PRO A 114 4.69 2.17 4.77
CA PRO A 114 3.58 2.91 4.14
C PRO A 114 2.19 2.58 4.73
N TYR A 115 2.15 2.12 5.98
CA TYR A 115 1.00 1.53 6.63
C TYR A 115 0.76 2.14 8.00
N LEU A 116 0.56 3.45 8.09
CA LEU A 116 -0.18 4.01 9.22
C LEU A 116 -0.94 5.24 8.76
N VAL A 117 -2.18 5.00 8.31
CA VAL A 117 -3.29 5.97 8.39
C VAL A 117 -3.08 7.08 7.33
N SER A 118 -4.10 7.47 6.56
CA SER A 118 -4.88 8.62 6.99
C SER A 118 -3.93 9.63 7.67
N SER A 119 -3.43 10.56 6.86
CA SER A 119 -2.34 11.46 7.21
C SER A 119 -2.84 12.51 8.22
N ALA A 120 -3.40 12.09 9.35
CA ALA A 120 -4.50 12.71 10.08
C ALA A 120 -5.79 12.77 9.23
N CYS A 121 -6.95 12.65 9.86
CA CYS A 121 -8.17 13.38 9.49
C CYS A 121 -7.78 14.89 9.45
N ARG A 122 -6.95 15.28 8.47
CA ARG A 122 -5.98 16.39 8.55
C ARG A 122 -6.77 17.67 8.49
N LEU A 123 -7.01 18.18 9.71
CA LEU A 123 -7.74 19.37 10.08
C LEU A 123 -9.26 19.15 10.11
N ARG A 124 -9.73 18.64 11.25
CA ARG A 124 -11.08 18.86 11.73
C ARG A 124 -11.27 20.40 11.84
N ASN A 125 -11.95 20.96 10.82
CA ASN A 125 -12.22 22.37 10.47
C ASN A 125 -11.18 23.06 9.59
#